data_AF-A0A817ARR6-F1
#
_entry.id   AF-A0A817ARR6-F1
#
_cell.length_a   1.000
_cell.length_b   1.000
_cell.length_c   1.000
_cell.angle_alpha   90.00
_cell.angle_beta   90.00
_cell.angle_gamma   90.00
#
_symmetry.space_group_name_H-M   'P 1'
#
loop_
_entity.id
_entity.type
_entity.pdbx_description
1 polymer ?
#
loop_
_entity_poly.entity_id
_entity_poly.type
_entity_poly.pdbx_seq_one_letter_code
_entity_poly.pdbx_strand_id
1 'polypeptide(L)'
;MSLSCAIETCKCKSRAICHCCNTNLCPDHLKVHVDLINSRMNPLADEINTLDNQLSLLNVDQVIDKCRQKLDKWRHECHATVDRFYEEKCQELQQRCVEKVEQEATHDDICSLKATINDIKRDINQFEENGIVVDADPLIINKNFVYIEQWTSNELDLPTLSSPYRTIACSQDSWAATTSNNHFLLIDQYPNLCLYDKQLPLLKEYPWEYDSIPDMCWSSTLNSFIIITNKNGVFLMNENLTSLECIQTIEKKRWLSCTCSDSTLFLTTNESGSNIFQ
;
A
#
# COMPACT_ATOMS: atom_id res chain seq x y z
N MET A 1 9.44 6.95 -52.24
CA MET A 1 9.50 5.48 -52.37
C MET A 1 8.35 4.90 -51.55
N SER A 2 7.51 4.03 -52.12
CA SER A 2 6.37 3.48 -51.38
C SER A 2 6.81 2.30 -50.52
N LEU A 3 6.73 2.45 -49.20
CA LEU A 3 7.06 1.40 -48.23
C LEU A 3 6.02 0.26 -48.30
N SER A 4 6.48 -0.99 -48.19
CA SER A 4 5.63 -2.17 -48.08
C SER A 4 4.99 -2.24 -46.70
N CYS A 5 3.82 -2.90 -46.61
CA CYS A 5 3.22 -3.23 -45.32
C CYS A 5 4.17 -4.14 -44.52
N ALA A 6 4.27 -3.93 -43.20
CA ALA A 6 5.12 -4.68 -42.29
C ALA A 6 4.70 -6.16 -42.09
N ILE A 7 3.54 -6.54 -42.62
CA ILE A 7 3.06 -7.92 -42.61
C ILE A 7 3.58 -8.60 -43.88
N GLU A 8 4.47 -9.59 -43.72
CA GLU A 8 5.20 -10.24 -44.81
C GLU A 8 4.30 -10.86 -45.89
N THR A 9 3.10 -11.30 -45.51
CA THR A 9 2.11 -11.88 -46.44
C THR A 9 1.31 -10.83 -47.21
N CYS A 10 1.45 -9.55 -46.87
CA CYS A 10 0.67 -8.46 -47.45
C CYS A 10 1.40 -7.81 -48.63
N LYS A 11 0.81 -7.92 -49.82
CA LYS A 11 1.32 -7.29 -51.05
C LYS A 11 0.94 -5.80 -51.17
N CYS A 12 0.18 -5.26 -50.22
CA CYS A 12 -0.30 -3.87 -50.25
C CYS A 12 0.79 -2.89 -49.79
N LYS A 13 0.79 -1.69 -50.39
CA LYS A 13 1.65 -0.59 -49.96
C LYS A 13 1.17 -0.02 -48.62
N SER A 14 2.10 0.25 -47.72
CA SER A 14 1.79 0.99 -46.50
C SER A 14 1.35 2.41 -46.85
N ARG A 15 0.37 2.92 -46.09
CA ARG A 15 -0.11 4.31 -46.21
C ARG A 15 -0.08 5.07 -44.88
N ALA A 16 0.24 4.38 -43.79
CA ALA A 16 0.26 4.94 -42.45
C ALA A 16 1.26 4.18 -41.58
N ILE A 17 1.84 4.89 -40.61
CA ILE A 17 2.69 4.34 -39.57
C ILE A 17 1.86 4.31 -38.28
N CYS A 18 1.85 3.19 -37.59
CA CYS A 18 1.33 3.16 -36.22
C CYS A 18 2.36 3.76 -35.27
N HIS A 19 2.04 4.89 -34.64
CA HIS A 19 2.97 5.55 -33.72
C HIS A 19 3.23 4.76 -32.42
N CYS A 20 2.33 3.85 -32.04
CA CYS A 20 2.49 3.03 -30.83
C CYS A 20 3.58 1.96 -30.97
N CYS A 21 3.81 1.44 -32.18
CA CYS A 21 4.78 0.36 -32.44
C CYS A 21 5.75 0.67 -33.58
N ASN A 22 5.67 1.89 -34.14
CA ASN A 22 6.46 2.39 -35.27
C ASN A 22 6.46 1.48 -36.52
N THR A 23 5.35 0.76 -36.76
CA THR A 23 5.22 -0.16 -37.91
C THR A 23 4.44 0.45 -39.07
N ASN A 24 4.92 0.21 -40.29
CA ASN A 24 4.30 0.65 -41.54
C ASN A 24 3.15 -0.31 -41.93
N LEU A 25 1.90 0.15 -41.89
CA LEU A 25 0.72 -0.69 -42.18
C LEU A 25 -0.06 -0.17 -43.40
N CYS A 26 -0.69 -1.10 -44.14
CA CYS A 26 -1.71 -0.75 -45.12
C CYS A 26 -3.03 -0.42 -44.39
N PRO A 27 -4.00 0.25 -45.05
CA PRO A 27 -5.26 0.65 -44.40
C PRO A 27 -6.02 -0.52 -43.75
N ASP A 28 -6.07 -1.67 -44.41
CA ASP A 28 -6.79 -2.84 -43.91
C ASP A 28 -6.15 -3.42 -42.65
N HIS A 29 -4.81 -3.52 -42.64
CA HIS A 29 -4.07 -4.01 -41.48
C HIS A 29 -3.96 -2.98 -40.36
N LEU A 30 -3.99 -1.67 -40.67
CA LEU A 30 -4.09 -0.63 -39.65
C LEU A 30 -5.42 -0.75 -38.90
N LYS A 31 -6.52 -1.01 -39.62
CA LYS A 31 -7.83 -1.20 -38.99
C LYS A 31 -7.82 -2.40 -38.04
N VAL A 32 -7.34 -3.57 -38.51
CA VAL A 32 -7.19 -4.77 -37.66
C VAL A 32 -6.27 -4.51 -36.46
N HIS A 33 -5.19 -3.75 -36.66
CA HIS A 33 -4.25 -3.40 -35.61
C HIS A 33 -4.88 -2.49 -34.55
N VAL A 34 -5.63 -1.47 -34.97
CA VAL A 34 -6.38 -0.57 -34.08
C VAL A 34 -7.47 -1.36 -33.34
N ASP A 35 -8.19 -2.25 -34.03
CA ASP A 35 -9.21 -3.10 -33.41
C ASP A 35 -8.59 -4.04 -32.35
N LEU A 36 -7.41 -4.60 -32.62
CA LEU A 36 -6.66 -5.42 -31.66
C LEU A 36 -6.16 -4.60 -30.46
N ILE A 37 -5.65 -3.38 -30.69
CA ILE A 37 -5.25 -2.47 -29.61
C ILE A 37 -6.46 -2.12 -28.75
N ASN A 38 -7.58 -1.73 -29.37
CA ASN A 38 -8.81 -1.41 -28.66
C ASN A 38 -9.35 -2.62 -27.87
N SER A 39 -9.29 -3.83 -28.44
CA SER A 39 -9.70 -5.05 -27.72
C SER A 39 -8.84 -5.35 -26.47
N ARG A 40 -7.61 -4.84 -26.41
CA ARG A 40 -6.70 -4.97 -25.26
C ARG A 40 -6.82 -3.80 -24.29
N MET A 41 -7.12 -2.60 -24.79
CA MET A 41 -7.31 -1.40 -23.97
C MET A 41 -8.66 -1.39 -23.25
N ASN A 42 -9.73 -1.88 -23.89
CA ASN A 42 -11.06 -1.90 -23.28
C ASN A 42 -11.09 -2.70 -21.96
N PRO A 43 -10.53 -3.92 -21.86
CA PRO A 43 -10.46 -4.64 -20.60
C PRO A 43 -9.71 -3.90 -19.48
N LEU A 44 -8.64 -3.16 -19.83
CA LEU A 44 -7.89 -2.36 -18.87
C LEU A 44 -8.69 -1.15 -18.40
N ALA A 45 -9.44 -0.51 -19.30
CA ALA A 45 -10.35 0.57 -18.94
C ALA A 45 -11.50 0.05 -18.05
N ASP A 46 -12.05 -1.12 -18.38
CA ASP A 46 -13.09 -1.77 -17.57
C ASP A 46 -12.56 -2.17 -16.19
N GLU A 47 -11.32 -2.65 -16.10
CA GLU A 47 -10.65 -2.95 -14.83
C GLU A 47 -10.43 -1.67 -14.01
N ILE A 48 -9.89 -0.60 -14.61
CA ILE A 48 -9.74 0.71 -13.94
C ILE A 48 -11.08 1.22 -13.44
N ASN A 49 -12.14 1.15 -14.26
CA ASN A 49 -13.48 1.56 -13.86
C ASN A 49 -14.03 0.67 -12.73
N THR A 50 -13.70 -0.63 -12.73
CA THR A 50 -14.08 -1.54 -11.64
C THR A 50 -13.37 -1.17 -10.34
N LEU A 51 -12.08 -0.84 -10.41
CA LEU A 51 -11.28 -0.39 -9.27
C LEU A 51 -11.77 0.96 -8.73
N ASP A 52 -12.09 1.90 -9.61
CA ASP A 52 -12.65 3.21 -9.25
C ASP A 52 -14.02 3.04 -8.57
N ASN A 53 -14.88 2.16 -9.12
CA ASN A 53 -16.13 1.81 -8.48
C ASN A 53 -15.92 1.15 -7.11
N GLN A 54 -14.95 0.23 -6.97
CA GLN A 54 -14.64 -0.40 -5.68
C GLN A 54 -14.10 0.61 -4.66
N LEU A 55 -13.25 1.55 -5.08
CA LEU A 55 -12.75 2.64 -4.25
C LEU A 55 -13.89 3.59 -3.84
N SER A 56 -14.84 3.88 -4.75
CA SER A 56 -16.03 4.67 -4.44
C SER A 56 -16.99 3.94 -3.48
N LEU A 57 -16.99 2.60 -3.50
CA LEU A 57 -17.77 1.75 -2.61
C LEU A 57 -17.16 1.61 -1.22
N LEU A 58 -15.88 1.95 -1.03
CA LEU A 58 -15.30 2.16 0.32
C LEU A 58 -15.95 3.40 0.92
N ASN A 59 -17.17 3.20 1.42
CA ASN A 59 -18.01 4.24 1.95
C ASN A 59 -17.49 4.64 3.34
N VAL A 60 -16.49 5.53 3.33
CA VAL A 60 -15.88 6.13 4.53
C VAL A 60 -16.97 6.70 5.44
N ASP A 61 -18.02 7.28 4.87
CA ASP A 61 -19.14 7.82 5.63
C ASP A 61 -19.89 6.73 6.40
N GLN A 62 -20.14 5.55 5.80
CA GLN A 62 -20.74 4.41 6.51
C GLN A 62 -19.87 3.89 7.66
N VAL A 63 -18.55 3.87 7.49
CA VAL A 63 -17.62 3.46 8.57
C VAL A 63 -17.65 4.49 9.69
N ILE A 64 -17.59 5.78 9.35
CA ILE A 64 -17.69 6.88 10.32
C ILE A 64 -19.02 6.81 11.07
N ASP A 65 -20.13 6.55 10.38
CA ASP A 65 -21.44 6.48 11.01
C ASP A 65 -21.56 5.31 11.99
N LYS A 66 -20.97 4.15 11.68
CA LYS A 66 -20.89 3.03 12.64
C LYS A 66 -20.05 3.40 13.86
N CYS A 67 -18.94 4.11 13.69
CA CYS A 67 -18.12 4.59 14.81
C CYS A 67 -18.89 5.61 15.66
N ARG A 68 -19.62 6.55 15.04
CA ARG A 68 -20.48 7.51 15.74
C ARG A 68 -21.55 6.81 16.57
N GLN A 69 -22.22 5.79 16.03
CA GLN A 69 -23.20 5.01 16.77
C GLN A 69 -22.62 4.36 18.05
N LYS A 70 -21.38 3.87 18.00
CA LYS A 70 -20.70 3.32 19.19
C LYS A 70 -20.42 4.41 20.23
N LEU A 71 -19.97 5.59 19.79
CA LEU A 71 -19.74 6.73 20.68
C LEU A 71 -21.03 7.24 21.31
N ASP A 72 -22.11 7.31 20.53
CA ASP A 72 -23.43 7.70 21.02
C ASP A 72 -23.95 6.70 22.04
N LYS A 73 -23.80 5.40 21.78
CA LYS A 73 -24.16 4.36 22.74
C LYS A 73 -23.38 4.52 24.06
N TRP A 74 -22.06 4.66 23.98
CA TRP A 74 -21.22 4.90 25.16
C TRP A 74 -21.66 6.14 25.94
N ARG A 75 -21.95 7.24 25.24
CA ARG A 75 -22.46 8.48 25.83
C ARG A 75 -23.77 8.24 26.60
N HIS A 76 -24.73 7.56 25.99
CA HIS A 76 -26.03 7.28 26.64
C HIS A 76 -25.85 6.39 27.88
N GLU A 77 -25.02 5.36 27.80
CA GLU A 77 -24.75 4.45 28.93
C GLU A 77 -24.06 5.16 30.10
N CYS A 78 -23.12 6.07 29.82
CA CYS A 78 -22.46 6.88 30.84
C CYS A 78 -23.46 7.81 31.54
N HIS A 79 -24.31 8.53 30.79
CA HIS A 79 -25.33 9.40 31.39
C HIS A 79 -26.29 8.60 32.27
N ALA A 80 -26.81 7.48 31.78
CA ALA A 80 -27.71 6.62 32.56
C ALA A 80 -27.06 6.10 33.86
N THR A 81 -25.76 5.83 33.83
CA THR A 81 -25.03 5.38 35.03
C THR A 81 -24.90 6.49 36.06
N VAL A 82 -24.61 7.72 35.62
CA VAL A 82 -24.54 8.90 36.49
C VAL A 82 -25.90 9.20 37.11
N ASP A 83 -26.97 9.18 36.30
CA ASP A 83 -28.33 9.45 36.77
C ASP A 83 -28.78 8.42 37.82
N ARG A 84 -28.49 7.13 37.59
CA ARG A 84 -28.80 6.07 38.56
C ARG A 84 -28.06 6.29 39.88
N PHE A 85 -26.76 6.62 39.84
CA PHE A 85 -25.98 6.88 41.04
C PHE A 85 -26.51 8.08 41.82
N TYR A 86 -26.92 9.14 41.12
CA TYR A 86 -27.56 10.30 41.72
C TYR A 86 -28.86 9.90 42.44
N GLU A 87 -29.74 9.15 41.78
CA GLU A 87 -31.00 8.68 42.36
C GLU A 87 -30.78 7.83 43.62
N GLU A 88 -29.81 6.92 43.58
CA GLU A 88 -29.41 6.10 44.74
C GLU A 88 -28.95 6.96 45.92
N LYS A 89 -28.17 8.02 45.66
CA LYS A 89 -27.71 8.94 46.71
C LYS A 89 -28.83 9.82 47.26
N CYS A 90 -29.80 10.22 46.43
CA CYS A 90 -31.00 10.90 46.90
C CYS A 90 -31.83 10.00 47.83
N GLN A 91 -31.98 8.73 47.49
CA GLN A 91 -32.69 7.76 48.35
C GLN A 91 -31.94 7.51 49.67
N GLU A 92 -30.61 7.35 49.63
CA GLU A 92 -29.78 7.21 50.82
C GLU A 92 -29.90 8.43 51.74
N LEU A 93 -29.89 9.64 51.17
CA LEU A 93 -30.07 10.88 51.90
C LEU A 93 -31.45 10.93 52.56
N GLN A 94 -32.51 10.59 51.81
CA GLN A 94 -33.88 10.58 52.32
C GLN A 94 -34.03 9.58 53.47
N GLN A 95 -33.48 8.37 53.33
CA GLN A 95 -33.52 7.35 54.37
C GLN A 95 -32.80 7.82 55.65
N ARG A 96 -31.60 8.39 55.53
CA ARG A 96 -30.85 8.91 56.68
C ARG A 96 -31.56 10.06 57.41
N CYS A 97 -32.27 10.91 56.67
CA CYS A 97 -33.11 11.95 57.27
C CYS A 97 -34.26 11.33 58.09
N VAL A 98 -34.96 10.33 57.54
CA VAL A 98 -36.08 9.66 58.24
C VAL A 98 -35.57 8.93 59.48
N GLU A 99 -34.48 8.17 59.40
CA GLU A 99 -33.90 7.45 60.53
C GLU A 99 -33.48 8.38 61.69
N LYS A 100 -32.91 9.55 61.39
CA LYS A 100 -32.58 10.55 62.41
C LYS A 100 -33.82 11.12 63.09
N VAL A 101 -34.85 11.46 62.32
CA VAL A 101 -36.11 12.01 62.85
C VAL A 101 -36.84 10.98 63.73
N GLU A 102 -36.83 9.70 63.35
CA GLU A 102 -37.44 8.62 64.13
C GLU A 102 -36.68 8.29 65.43
N GLN A 103 -35.34 8.37 65.42
CA GLN A 103 -34.52 8.20 66.62
C GLN A 103 -34.75 9.32 67.65
N GLU A 104 -34.95 10.56 67.22
CA GLU A 104 -35.21 11.70 68.12
C GLU A 104 -36.65 11.73 68.66
N ALA A 105 -37.61 11.11 67.96
CA ALA A 105 -39.02 11.09 68.36
C ALA A 105 -39.36 10.08 69.48
N THR A 106 -38.42 9.27 69.97
CA THR A 106 -38.68 8.17 70.92
C THR A 106 -38.33 8.43 72.39
N HIS A 107 -38.12 9.69 72.81
CA HIS A 107 -37.83 10.01 74.23
C HIS A 107 -38.98 10.74 74.96
N ASP A 108 -39.59 10.01 75.90
CA ASP A 108 -40.41 10.31 77.10
C ASP A 108 -41.49 11.42 77.18
N ASP A 109 -42.66 10.92 77.59
CA ASP A 109 -43.71 11.41 78.51
C ASP A 109 -44.41 12.78 78.36
N ILE A 110 -45.73 12.63 78.29
CA ILE A 110 -46.81 13.55 77.88
C ILE A 110 -47.06 14.75 78.84
N CYS A 111 -46.24 14.97 79.87
CA CYS A 111 -46.50 16.06 80.85
C CYS A 111 -45.76 17.38 80.59
N SER A 112 -44.85 17.46 79.61
CA SER A 112 -44.04 18.66 79.29
C SER A 112 -44.41 19.41 77.99
N LEU A 113 -45.58 19.12 77.40
CA LEU A 113 -46.01 19.52 76.05
C LEU A 113 -45.71 20.97 75.60
N LYS A 114 -45.68 21.96 76.50
CA LYS A 114 -45.41 23.37 76.14
C LYS A 114 -43.93 23.74 76.12
N ALA A 115 -43.10 23.11 76.95
CA ALA A 115 -41.64 23.25 76.90
C ALA A 115 -41.09 22.46 75.70
N THR A 116 -41.60 21.25 75.50
CA THR A 116 -41.22 20.37 74.39
C THR A 116 -41.49 21.00 73.02
N ILE A 117 -42.57 21.77 72.83
CA ILE A 117 -42.82 22.46 71.54
C ILE A 117 -41.75 23.51 71.21
N ASN A 118 -41.26 24.24 72.21
CA ASN A 118 -40.23 25.25 71.99
C ASN A 118 -38.85 24.61 71.78
N ASP A 119 -38.58 23.50 72.48
CA ASP A 119 -37.36 22.71 72.26
C ASP A 119 -37.38 22.04 70.88
N ILE A 120 -38.48 21.39 70.47
CA ILE A 120 -38.66 20.83 69.11
C ILE A 120 -38.49 21.91 68.04
N LYS A 121 -39.03 23.11 68.23
CA LYS A 121 -38.82 24.22 67.28
C LYS A 121 -37.35 24.64 67.17
N ARG A 122 -36.62 24.64 68.28
CA ARG A 122 -35.18 24.93 68.28
C ARG A 122 -34.40 23.82 67.60
N ASP A 123 -34.76 22.57 67.84
CA ASP A 123 -34.08 21.40 67.27
C ASP A 123 -34.34 21.29 65.76
N ILE A 124 -35.55 21.60 65.29
CA ILE A 124 -35.87 21.74 63.86
C ILE A 124 -35.02 22.84 63.21
N ASN A 125 -34.95 24.03 63.81
CA ASN A 125 -34.15 25.13 63.27
C ASN A 125 -32.64 24.77 63.26
N GLN A 126 -32.14 24.04 64.27
CA GLN A 126 -30.77 23.54 64.26
C GLN A 126 -30.52 22.44 63.22
N PHE A 127 -31.51 21.63 62.91
CA PHE A 127 -31.42 20.61 61.85
C PHE A 127 -31.44 21.24 60.45
N GLU A 128 -32.15 22.36 60.28
CA GLU A 128 -32.09 23.17 59.04
C GLU A 128 -30.75 23.89 58.89
N GLU A 129 -30.14 24.37 59.98
CA GLU A 129 -28.83 25.06 59.96
C GLU A 129 -27.62 24.11 59.91
N ASN A 130 -27.70 22.89 60.48
CA ASN A 130 -26.60 21.91 60.59
C ASN A 130 -26.94 20.54 59.98
N GLY A 131 -27.86 20.50 59.01
CA GLY A 131 -28.32 19.28 58.36
C GLY A 131 -27.24 18.46 57.65
N ILE A 132 -27.62 17.33 57.05
CA ILE A 132 -26.69 16.42 56.38
C ILE A 132 -25.93 17.17 55.27
N VAL A 133 -24.62 17.33 55.44
CA VAL A 133 -23.73 17.91 54.45
C VAL A 133 -23.41 16.87 53.38
N VAL A 134 -23.76 17.17 52.13
CA VAL A 134 -23.35 16.37 50.97
C VAL A 134 -22.12 17.01 50.38
N ASP A 135 -20.98 16.33 50.51
CA ASP A 135 -19.74 16.67 49.81
C ASP A 135 -19.62 15.79 48.56
N ALA A 136 -19.41 16.41 47.40
CA ALA A 136 -19.40 15.71 46.12
C ALA A 136 -18.19 16.16 45.28
N ASP A 137 -17.28 15.23 45.05
CA ASP A 137 -16.13 15.45 44.18
C ASP A 137 -16.54 15.55 42.70
N PRO A 138 -15.85 16.38 41.89
CA PRO A 138 -16.12 16.49 40.46
C PRO A 138 -15.77 15.20 39.72
N LEU A 139 -16.64 14.77 38.79
CA LEU A 139 -16.36 13.66 37.90
C LEU A 139 -15.30 14.04 36.86
N ILE A 140 -14.11 13.43 36.95
CA ILE A 140 -13.02 13.64 35.99
C ILE A 140 -13.04 12.54 34.94
N ILE A 141 -13.40 12.89 33.71
CA ILE A 141 -13.37 11.97 32.57
C ILE A 141 -11.93 11.89 32.03
N ASN A 142 -11.33 10.70 32.17
CA ASN A 142 -10.02 10.39 31.61
C ASN A 142 -10.11 10.26 30.08
N LYS A 143 -9.15 10.85 29.35
CA LYS A 143 -9.03 10.72 27.89
C LYS A 143 -8.87 9.28 27.40
N ASN A 144 -8.46 8.37 28.29
CA ASN A 144 -8.26 6.96 27.97
C ASN A 144 -9.55 6.12 27.96
N PHE A 145 -10.71 6.69 28.26
CA PHE A 145 -11.98 5.94 28.23
C PHE A 145 -12.47 5.63 26.81
N VAL A 146 -12.03 6.43 25.82
CA VAL A 146 -12.34 6.21 24.40
C VAL A 146 -11.02 6.28 23.63
N TYR A 147 -10.66 5.18 22.96
CA TYR A 147 -9.50 5.14 22.09
C TYR A 147 -9.97 4.99 20.64
N ILE A 148 -9.44 5.85 19.76
CA ILE A 148 -9.60 5.73 18.32
C ILE A 148 -8.31 5.12 17.82
N GLU A 149 -8.35 3.83 17.47
CA GLU A 149 -7.23 3.14 16.84
C GLU A 149 -6.84 3.86 15.55
N GLN A 150 -5.55 4.16 15.43
CA GLN A 150 -5.00 4.67 14.19
C GLN A 150 -5.02 3.55 13.16
N TRP A 151 -5.46 3.82 11.93
CA TRP A 151 -5.40 2.85 10.85
C TRP A 151 -3.97 2.31 10.73
N THR A 152 -3.80 1.03 11.07
CA THR A 152 -2.61 0.28 10.69
C THR A 152 -2.72 0.06 9.19
N SER A 153 -1.77 0.58 8.43
CA SER A 153 -1.71 0.50 6.96
C SER A 153 -1.73 -0.92 6.38
N ASN A 154 -1.78 -1.95 7.24
CA ASN A 154 -1.57 -3.34 6.92
C ASN A 154 -2.86 -4.17 6.94
N GLU A 155 -4.03 -3.60 7.24
CA GLU A 155 -5.31 -4.35 7.36
C GLU A 155 -6.35 -4.05 6.28
N LEU A 156 -6.04 -3.19 5.30
CA LEU A 156 -6.77 -3.23 4.02
C LEU A 156 -6.27 -4.46 3.25
N ASP A 157 -6.71 -5.62 3.71
CA ASP A 157 -6.74 -6.82 2.90
C ASP A 157 -7.60 -6.48 1.67
N LEU A 158 -6.92 -6.14 0.58
CA LEU A 158 -7.44 -6.08 -0.78
C LEU A 158 -7.11 -7.41 -1.49
N PRO A 159 -7.57 -8.59 -0.99
CA PRO A 159 -7.16 -9.90 -1.54
C PRO A 159 -7.70 -10.12 -2.95
N THR A 160 -8.53 -9.22 -3.47
CA THR A 160 -9.11 -9.26 -4.82
C THR A 160 -8.30 -8.50 -5.87
N LEU A 161 -7.26 -7.74 -5.49
CA LEU A 161 -6.40 -7.11 -6.47
C LEU A 161 -5.23 -8.04 -6.78
N SER A 162 -5.27 -8.69 -7.95
CA SER A 162 -4.07 -9.32 -8.48
C SER A 162 -2.94 -8.29 -8.48
N SER A 163 -1.80 -8.62 -7.87
CA SER A 163 -0.66 -7.70 -7.81
C SER A 163 -0.37 -7.16 -9.21
N PRO A 164 -0.27 -5.83 -9.39
CA PRO A 164 -0.02 -5.22 -10.70
C PRO A 164 1.38 -5.54 -11.23
N TYR A 165 2.19 -6.23 -10.43
CA TYR A 165 3.53 -6.65 -10.72
C TYR A 165 3.63 -8.16 -10.62
N ARG A 166 4.50 -8.73 -11.45
CA ARG A 166 4.94 -10.12 -11.34
C ARG A 166 6.36 -10.13 -10.80
N THR A 167 6.67 -11.09 -9.96
CA THR A 167 8.00 -11.25 -9.37
C THR A 167 8.62 -12.54 -9.83
N ILE A 168 9.90 -12.49 -10.21
CA ILE A 168 10.74 -13.69 -10.34
C ILE A 168 11.67 -13.71 -9.14
N ALA A 169 11.77 -14.86 -8.47
CA ALA A 169 12.81 -15.08 -7.47
C ALA A 169 14.14 -15.24 -8.21
N CYS A 170 15.02 -14.26 -8.09
CA CYS A 170 16.41 -14.39 -8.52
C CYS A 170 17.23 -15.02 -7.39
N SER A 171 18.31 -15.73 -7.71
CA SER A 171 19.24 -16.29 -6.73
C SER A 171 19.81 -15.18 -5.82
N GLN A 172 20.23 -15.54 -4.59
CA GLN A 172 20.52 -14.63 -3.48
C GLN A 172 21.69 -13.64 -3.67
N ASP A 173 22.30 -13.59 -4.85
CA ASP A 173 23.37 -12.65 -5.13
C ASP A 173 22.78 -11.27 -5.47
N SER A 174 23.19 -10.26 -4.71
CA SER A 174 22.59 -8.92 -4.66
C SER A 174 22.78 -8.08 -5.95
N TRP A 175 23.26 -8.68 -7.03
CA TRP A 175 23.76 -7.99 -8.24
C TRP A 175 23.50 -8.82 -9.50
N ALA A 176 22.23 -9.01 -9.87
CA ALA A 176 21.88 -9.60 -11.17
C ALA A 176 21.87 -8.50 -12.24
N ALA A 177 22.80 -8.56 -13.21
CA ALA A 177 22.71 -7.74 -14.39
C ALA A 177 21.47 -8.12 -15.21
N THR A 178 20.73 -7.13 -15.71
CA THR A 178 19.52 -7.37 -16.51
C THR A 178 19.45 -6.42 -17.69
N THR A 179 18.89 -6.90 -18.80
CA THR A 179 18.64 -6.08 -19.99
C THR A 179 17.41 -6.59 -20.73
N SER A 180 16.74 -5.71 -21.48
CA SER A 180 15.58 -6.07 -22.29
C SER A 180 15.72 -5.56 -23.71
N ASN A 181 15.16 -6.33 -24.64
CA ASN A 181 14.98 -5.94 -26.03
C ASN A 181 13.51 -5.63 -26.39
N ASN A 182 12.67 -5.35 -25.39
CA ASN A 182 11.21 -5.18 -25.48
C ASN A 182 10.41 -6.43 -25.83
N HIS A 183 11.03 -7.56 -26.18
CA HIS A 183 10.35 -8.85 -26.36
C HIS A 183 10.68 -9.81 -25.23
N PHE A 184 11.96 -9.83 -24.87
CA PHE A 184 12.55 -10.67 -23.86
C PHE A 184 13.30 -9.85 -22.82
N LEU A 185 13.46 -10.44 -21.65
CA LEU A 185 14.25 -9.97 -20.55
C LEU A 185 15.37 -10.99 -20.31
N LEU A 186 16.61 -10.56 -20.45
CA LEU A 186 17.79 -11.36 -20.14
C LEU A 186 18.26 -11.00 -18.74
N ILE A 187 18.42 -12.01 -17.90
CA ILE A 187 18.86 -11.88 -16.50
C ILE A 187 20.08 -12.76 -16.28
N ASP A 188 21.11 -12.23 -15.64
CA ASP A 188 22.20 -13.02 -15.08
C ASP A 188 21.74 -13.73 -13.80
N GLN A 189 21.65 -15.06 -13.85
CA GLN A 189 21.35 -15.92 -12.73
C GLN A 189 22.42 -17.01 -12.64
N TYR A 190 23.58 -16.64 -12.10
CA TYR A 190 24.73 -17.54 -12.00
C TYR A 190 24.32 -18.95 -11.54
N PRO A 191 24.71 -20.01 -12.29
CA PRO A 191 25.72 -20.02 -13.37
C PRO A 191 25.15 -19.79 -14.79
N ASN A 192 23.91 -19.35 -14.95
CA ASN A 192 23.23 -19.28 -16.24
C ASN A 192 22.79 -17.85 -16.60
N LEU A 193 22.73 -17.58 -17.89
CA LEU A 193 21.94 -16.49 -18.46
C LEU A 193 20.53 -16.98 -18.75
N CYS A 194 19.53 -16.33 -18.16
CA CYS A 194 18.14 -16.72 -18.24
C CYS A 194 17.33 -15.74 -19.08
N LEU A 195 16.65 -16.24 -20.12
CA LEU A 195 15.76 -15.47 -20.98
C LEU A 195 14.32 -15.66 -20.55
N TYR A 196 13.63 -14.56 -20.28
CA TYR A 196 12.23 -14.50 -19.92
C TYR A 196 11.43 -13.76 -20.98
N ASP A 197 10.15 -14.08 -21.14
CA ASP A 197 9.23 -13.23 -21.93
C ASP A 197 8.60 -12.11 -21.06
N LYS A 198 7.67 -11.35 -21.66
CA LYS A 198 6.91 -10.28 -20.99
C LYS A 198 6.04 -10.75 -19.82
N GLN A 199 5.63 -12.01 -19.82
CA GLN A 199 4.82 -12.62 -18.78
C GLN A 199 5.66 -13.21 -17.64
N LEU A 200 6.99 -13.20 -17.78
CA LEU A 200 7.98 -13.75 -16.86
C LEU A 200 8.09 -15.30 -16.73
N PRO A 201 7.55 -16.19 -17.59
CA PRO A 201 8.07 -17.54 -17.71
C PRO A 201 9.50 -17.54 -18.26
N LEU A 202 10.31 -18.44 -17.70
CA LEU A 202 11.62 -18.79 -18.21
C LEU A 202 11.44 -19.50 -19.57
N LEU A 203 12.02 -18.93 -20.62
CA LEU A 203 12.00 -19.50 -21.96
C LEU A 203 13.22 -20.38 -22.22
N LYS A 204 14.39 -19.90 -21.79
CA LYS A 204 15.67 -20.55 -22.12
C LYS A 204 16.76 -20.16 -21.14
N GLU A 205 17.68 -21.08 -20.94
CA GLU A 205 18.90 -20.87 -20.17
C GLU A 205 20.12 -21.09 -21.07
N TYR A 206 21.18 -20.33 -20.81
CA TYR A 206 22.48 -20.50 -21.43
C TYR A 206 23.54 -20.58 -20.33
N PRO A 207 24.29 -21.69 -20.22
CA PRO A 207 25.38 -21.81 -19.26
C PRO A 207 26.43 -20.72 -19.48
N TRP A 208 26.70 -19.93 -18.44
CA TRP A 208 27.69 -18.87 -18.49
C TRP A 208 29.02 -19.36 -17.91
N GLU A 209 29.98 -19.65 -18.78
CA GLU A 209 31.29 -20.20 -18.41
C GLU A 209 32.36 -19.12 -18.17
N TYR A 210 31.98 -17.84 -18.30
CA TYR A 210 32.89 -16.71 -18.16
C TYR A 210 32.81 -16.08 -16.76
N ASP A 211 33.47 -14.93 -16.59
CA ASP A 211 33.44 -14.21 -15.32
C ASP A 211 32.10 -13.50 -15.07
N SER A 212 31.93 -12.99 -13.86
CA SER A 212 30.76 -12.22 -13.45
C SER A 212 30.43 -11.10 -14.43
N ILE A 213 29.13 -10.91 -14.67
CA ILE A 213 28.58 -9.91 -15.60
C ILE A 213 28.22 -8.67 -14.80
N PRO A 214 29.02 -7.58 -14.85
CA PRO A 214 28.67 -6.35 -14.16
C PRO A 214 27.47 -5.62 -14.79
N ASP A 215 27.30 -5.72 -16.11
CA ASP A 215 26.19 -5.07 -16.82
C ASP A 215 25.96 -5.69 -18.22
N MET A 216 24.80 -5.40 -18.80
CA MET A 216 24.41 -5.81 -20.14
C MET A 216 23.55 -4.74 -20.81
N CYS A 217 23.58 -4.65 -22.14
CA CYS A 217 22.66 -3.80 -22.89
C CYS A 217 22.18 -4.49 -24.18
N TRP A 218 21.11 -3.97 -24.79
CA TRP A 218 20.59 -4.46 -26.05
C TRP A 218 20.96 -3.52 -27.20
N SER A 219 21.45 -4.08 -28.31
CA SER A 219 21.66 -3.32 -29.56
C SER A 219 20.65 -3.75 -30.62
N SER A 220 19.77 -2.80 -31.00
CA SER A 220 18.82 -3.00 -32.09
C SER A 220 19.49 -3.13 -33.45
N THR A 221 20.62 -2.45 -33.67
CA THR A 221 21.38 -2.54 -34.93
C THR A 221 21.99 -3.93 -35.13
N LEU A 222 22.54 -4.52 -34.07
CA LEU A 222 23.15 -5.85 -34.13
C LEU A 222 22.15 -6.99 -33.85
N ASN A 223 20.93 -6.65 -33.46
CA ASN A 223 19.90 -7.57 -33.01
C ASN A 223 20.44 -8.58 -31.96
N SER A 224 21.24 -8.07 -31.03
CA SER A 224 21.99 -8.88 -30.06
C SER A 224 22.14 -8.16 -28.72
N PHE A 225 22.19 -8.95 -27.65
CA PHE A 225 22.60 -8.52 -26.32
C PHE A 225 24.12 -8.35 -26.30
N ILE A 226 24.57 -7.22 -25.79
CA ILE A 226 25.97 -6.93 -25.51
C ILE A 226 26.20 -7.21 -24.03
N ILE A 227 27.12 -8.12 -23.75
CA ILE A 227 27.43 -8.57 -22.40
C ILE A 227 28.88 -8.18 -22.10
N ILE A 228 29.09 -7.41 -21.03
CA ILE A 228 30.43 -7.10 -20.56
C ILE A 228 30.79 -7.99 -19.37
N THR A 229 32.07 -8.23 -19.19
CA THR A 229 32.60 -9.04 -18.08
C THR A 229 33.66 -8.28 -17.30
N ASN A 230 33.81 -8.63 -16.02
CA ASN A 230 34.82 -8.01 -15.16
C ASN A 230 36.27 -8.24 -15.62
N LYS A 231 36.54 -9.30 -16.39
CA LYS A 231 37.85 -9.63 -16.98
C LYS A 231 38.03 -9.16 -18.42
N ASN A 232 37.34 -8.07 -18.78
CA ASN A 232 37.57 -7.26 -19.98
C ASN A 232 37.06 -7.83 -21.30
N GLY A 233 36.23 -8.88 -21.27
CA GLY A 233 35.57 -9.41 -22.47
C GLY A 233 34.26 -8.68 -22.76
N VAL A 234 34.05 -8.36 -24.04
CA VAL A 234 32.78 -7.89 -24.60
C VAL A 234 32.24 -8.98 -25.53
N PHE A 235 31.03 -9.44 -25.23
CA PHE A 235 30.39 -10.55 -25.94
C PHE A 235 29.09 -10.09 -26.62
N LEU A 236 28.78 -10.67 -27.77
CA LEU A 236 27.46 -10.63 -28.38
C LEU A 236 26.76 -11.95 -28.14
N MET A 237 25.59 -11.86 -27.54
CA MET A 237 24.65 -12.95 -27.43
C MET A 237 23.44 -12.63 -28.30
N ASN A 238 23.06 -13.52 -29.19
CA ASN A 238 21.87 -13.28 -30.01
C ASN A 238 20.57 -13.36 -29.18
N GLU A 239 19.48 -12.85 -29.73
CA GLU A 239 18.16 -12.78 -29.07
C GLU A 239 17.69 -14.12 -28.48
N ASN A 240 18.01 -15.25 -29.13
CA ASN A 240 17.53 -16.58 -28.76
C ASN A 240 18.53 -17.41 -27.94
N LEU A 241 19.61 -16.81 -27.45
CA LEU A 241 20.69 -17.50 -26.72
C LEU A 241 21.23 -18.76 -27.45
N THR A 242 21.36 -18.73 -28.78
CA THR A 242 21.91 -19.85 -29.56
C THR A 242 23.35 -19.61 -30.00
N SER A 243 23.81 -18.37 -30.02
CA SER A 243 25.16 -18.01 -30.43
C SER A 243 25.74 -16.96 -29.51
N LEU A 244 26.95 -17.23 -29.05
CA LEU A 244 27.77 -16.31 -28.27
C LEU A 244 29.05 -16.05 -29.05
N GLU A 245 29.36 -14.78 -29.29
CA GLU A 245 30.58 -14.34 -29.96
C GLU A 245 31.35 -13.39 -29.06
N CYS A 246 32.65 -13.61 -28.88
CA CYS A 246 33.52 -12.64 -28.23
C CYS A 246 34.01 -11.65 -29.27
N ILE A 247 33.60 -10.38 -29.18
CA ILE A 247 33.98 -9.36 -30.15
C ILE A 247 35.37 -8.81 -29.83
N GLN A 248 35.63 -8.56 -28.55
CA GLN A 248 36.83 -7.85 -28.14
C GLN A 248 37.21 -8.20 -26.70
N THR A 249 38.51 -8.40 -26.50
CA THR A 249 39.14 -8.42 -25.18
C THR A 249 40.06 -7.21 -25.11
N ILE A 250 39.77 -6.29 -24.19
CA ILE A 250 40.58 -5.07 -24.02
C ILE A 250 41.46 -5.27 -22.79
N GLU A 251 42.74 -5.55 -22.99
CA GLU A 251 43.65 -5.79 -21.87
C GLU A 251 43.69 -4.61 -20.89
N LYS A 252 43.70 -4.93 -19.59
CA LYS A 252 43.86 -4.00 -18.45
C LYS A 252 42.66 -3.07 -18.14
N LYS A 253 41.44 -3.35 -18.61
CA LYS A 253 40.26 -2.53 -18.25
C LYS A 253 39.12 -3.34 -17.64
N ARG A 254 38.80 -3.06 -16.39
CA ARG A 254 37.63 -3.62 -15.72
C ARG A 254 36.38 -2.84 -16.09
N TRP A 255 35.51 -3.42 -16.89
CA TRP A 255 34.23 -2.80 -17.27
C TRP A 255 33.26 -2.79 -16.09
N LEU A 256 32.44 -1.74 -15.99
CA LEU A 256 31.42 -1.58 -14.96
C LEU A 256 30.01 -1.53 -15.54
N SER A 257 29.82 -0.69 -16.56
CA SER A 257 28.51 -0.51 -17.18
C SER A 257 28.66 -0.25 -18.67
N CYS A 258 27.64 -0.64 -19.43
CA CYS A 258 27.58 -0.46 -20.87
C CYS A 258 26.21 0.05 -21.33
N THR A 259 26.22 0.87 -22.38
CA THR A 259 25.01 1.22 -23.12
C THR A 259 25.37 1.45 -24.58
N CYS A 260 24.41 1.37 -25.49
CA CYS A 260 24.70 1.56 -26.90
C CYS A 260 23.65 2.45 -27.58
N SER A 261 24.10 3.05 -28.68
CA SER A 261 23.27 3.68 -29.70
C SER A 261 23.36 2.86 -30.99
N ASP A 262 22.69 3.32 -32.04
CA ASP A 262 22.67 2.61 -33.32
C ASP A 262 24.05 2.36 -33.95
N SER A 263 25.06 3.18 -33.60
CA SER A 263 26.38 3.16 -34.23
C SER A 263 27.55 3.13 -33.25
N THR A 264 27.29 3.08 -31.95
CA THR A 264 28.32 3.29 -30.93
C THR A 264 27.98 2.56 -29.65
N LEU A 265 28.99 1.90 -29.07
CA LEU A 265 28.93 1.26 -27.76
C LEU A 265 29.70 2.13 -26.75
N PHE A 266 29.02 2.58 -25.72
CA PHE A 266 29.62 3.33 -24.62
C PHE A 266 29.94 2.39 -23.46
N LEU A 267 31.18 2.43 -22.99
CA LEU A 267 31.67 1.58 -21.91
C LEU A 267 32.28 2.42 -20.79
N THR A 268 32.04 2.04 -19.54
CA THR A 268 32.63 2.67 -18.36
C THR A 268 33.51 1.71 -17.58
N THR A 269 34.58 2.20 -16.95
CA THR A 269 35.48 1.38 -16.13
C THR A 269 35.26 1.52 -14.64
N ASN A 270 35.51 0.42 -13.92
CA ASN A 270 35.51 0.34 -12.47
C ASN A 270 36.88 0.72 -11.89
N GLU A 271 37.37 1.92 -12.21
CA GLU A 271 38.67 2.44 -11.77
C GLU A 271 38.50 3.89 -11.24
N SER A 272 39.36 4.32 -10.31
CA SER A 272 39.32 5.69 -9.78
C SER A 272 39.58 6.69 -10.91
N GLY A 273 38.63 7.60 -11.15
CA GLY A 273 38.62 8.44 -12.36
C GLY A 273 38.05 7.70 -13.58
N SER A 274 36.91 7.01 -13.39
CA SER A 274 36.21 6.23 -14.43
C SER A 274 36.19 6.96 -15.77
N ASN A 275 36.65 6.26 -16.81
CA ASN A 275 36.68 6.77 -18.17
C ASN A 275 35.49 6.23 -18.95
N ILE A 276 34.95 7.06 -19.84
CA ILE A 276 33.97 6.65 -20.84
C ILE A 276 34.74 6.33 -22.13
N PHE A 277 34.50 5.14 -22.66
CA PHE A 277 35.03 4.71 -23.95
C PHE A 277 33.90 4.67 -24.97
N GLN A 278 34.26 5.00 -26.22
CA GLN A 278 33.40 5.00 -27.40
C GLN A 278 33.98 4.05 -28.45
#